data_AF-A0A2U9IHE5-F1
#
_entry.id   AF-A0A2U9IHE5-F1
#
_cell.length_a   1.000
_cell.length_b   1.000
_cell.length_c   1.000
_cell.angle_alpha   90.00
_cell.angle_beta   90.00
_cell.angle_gamma   90.00
#
_symmetry.space_group_name_H-M   'P 1'
#
loop_
_entity.id
_entity.type
_entity.pdbx_description
1 polymer ?
#
loop_
_entity_poly.entity_id
_entity_poly.type
_entity_poly.pdbx_seq_one_letter_code
_entity_poly.pdbx_strand_id
1 'polypeptide(L)'
;MTTKVLIKNMDESIYRMLKAKAAMLGISVSDAIQQAISLWLNVTDSISDQNYAILKTNQEAVKAFNEGNYVLVCDGRYVGSFDDEKKALEKAKEYEKCMISNKNYPRQDIGEWGWSSIALE
;
A
#
# COMPACT_ATOMS: atom_id res chain seq x y z
N MET A 1 17.78 -13.18 -19.56
CA MET A 1 18.84 -14.08 -19.07
C MET A 1 18.48 -14.52 -17.66
N THR A 2 18.68 -15.79 -17.31
CA THR A 2 18.40 -16.29 -15.97
C THR A 2 19.68 -16.29 -15.14
N THR A 3 19.79 -15.39 -14.17
CA THR A 3 20.93 -15.32 -13.26
C THR A 3 20.77 -16.37 -12.17
N LYS A 4 21.82 -17.15 -11.91
CA LYS A 4 21.83 -18.09 -10.78
C LYS A 4 22.12 -17.31 -9.51
N VAL A 5 21.22 -17.42 -8.53
CA VAL A 5 21.33 -16.77 -7.22
C VAL A 5 21.40 -17.86 -6.14
N LEU A 6 22.29 -17.68 -5.15
CA LEU A 6 22.41 -18.56 -3.99
C LEU A 6 21.97 -17.79 -2.73
N ILE A 7 20.91 -18.28 -2.08
CA ILE A 7 20.44 -17.75 -0.79
C ILE A 7 21.04 -18.64 0.31
N LYS A 8 21.76 -18.04 1.26
CA LYS A 8 22.41 -18.73 2.38
C LYS A 8 21.72 -18.40 3.70
N ASN A 9 21.93 -19.25 4.72
CA ASN A 9 21.47 -19.03 6.09
C ASN A 9 19.95 -18.89 6.23
N MET A 10 19.17 -19.62 5.41
CA MET A 10 17.71 -19.67 5.55
C MET A 10 17.32 -20.66 6.63
N ASP A 11 16.28 -20.33 7.41
CA ASP A 11 15.68 -21.27 8.34
C ASP A 11 15.15 -22.51 7.59
N GLU A 12 15.63 -23.69 7.98
CA GLU A 12 15.34 -24.94 7.29
C GLU A 12 13.86 -25.35 7.41
N SER A 13 13.22 -25.04 8.54
CA SER A 13 11.80 -25.33 8.75
C SER A 13 10.92 -24.47 7.84
N ILE A 14 11.23 -23.17 7.74
CA ILE A 14 10.52 -22.24 6.86
C ILE A 14 10.71 -22.62 5.39
N TYR A 15 11.93 -22.98 4.99
CA TYR A 15 12.20 -23.41 3.62
C TYR A 15 11.41 -24.67 3.23
N ARG A 16 11.32 -25.66 4.14
CA ARG A 16 10.51 -26.87 3.91
C ARG A 16 9.03 -26.55 3.75
N MET A 17 8.48 -25.66 4.58
CA MET A 17 7.08 -25.24 4.46
C MET A 17 6.81 -24.51 3.15
N LEU A 18 7.69 -23.59 2.75
CA LEU A 18 7.60 -22.89 1.46
C LEU A 18 7.60 -23.87 0.29
N LYS A 19 8.52 -24.84 0.31
CA LYS A 19 8.62 -25.88 -0.74
C LYS A 19 7.36 -26.73 -0.83
N ALA A 20 6.81 -27.16 0.31
CA ALA A 20 5.56 -27.92 0.35
C ALA A 20 4.40 -27.11 -0.23
N LYS A 21 4.27 -25.83 0.17
CA LYS A 21 3.22 -24.94 -0.33
C LYS A 21 3.35 -24.68 -1.83
N ALA A 22 4.57 -24.45 -2.33
CA ALA A 22 4.83 -24.25 -3.75
C ALA A 22 4.43 -25.49 -4.57
N ALA A 23 4.76 -26.70 -4.07
CA ALA A 23 4.35 -27.95 -4.71
C ALA A 23 2.82 -28.11 -4.76
N MET A 24 2.12 -27.78 -3.66
CA MET A 24 0.64 -27.79 -3.64
C MET A 24 0.02 -26.82 -4.64
N LEU A 25 0.68 -25.69 -4.90
CA LEU A 25 0.22 -24.66 -5.84
C LEU A 25 0.70 -24.90 -7.28
N GLY A 26 1.48 -25.95 -7.53
CA GLY A 26 2.02 -26.26 -8.86
C GLY A 26 3.05 -25.26 -9.39
N ILE A 27 3.72 -24.51 -8.50
CA ILE A 27 4.75 -23.52 -8.87
C ILE A 27 6.14 -23.94 -8.37
N SER A 28 7.19 -23.39 -8.97
CA SER A 28 8.55 -23.63 -8.48
C SER A 28 8.83 -22.83 -7.21
N VAL A 29 9.80 -23.29 -6.41
CA VAL A 29 10.28 -22.54 -5.24
C VAL A 29 10.87 -21.19 -5.65
N SER A 30 11.49 -21.13 -6.84
CA SER A 30 12.01 -19.87 -7.40
C SER A 30 10.90 -18.87 -7.67
N ASP A 31 9.77 -19.31 -8.22
CA ASP A 31 8.61 -18.44 -8.49
C ASP A 31 7.98 -17.94 -7.20
N ALA A 32 7.87 -18.82 -6.19
CA ALA A 32 7.38 -18.44 -4.87
C ALA A 32 8.29 -17.38 -4.20
N ILE A 33 9.62 -17.56 -4.30
CA ILE A 33 10.59 -16.58 -3.79
C ILE A 33 10.51 -15.27 -4.58
N GLN A 34 10.40 -15.31 -5.91
CA GLN A 34 10.25 -14.09 -6.72
C GLN A 34 8.96 -13.35 -6.37
N GLN A 35 7.83 -14.04 -6.22
CA GLN A 35 6.58 -13.42 -5.77
C GLN A 35 6.73 -12.79 -4.38
N ALA A 36 7.37 -13.49 -3.44
CA ALA A 36 7.61 -12.97 -2.10
C ALA A 36 8.55 -11.76 -2.11
N ILE A 37 9.62 -11.77 -2.90
CA ILE A 37 10.53 -10.64 -3.07
C ILE A 37 9.82 -9.47 -3.75
N SER A 38 9.07 -9.71 -4.82
CA SER A 38 8.28 -8.67 -5.49
C SER A 38 7.27 -8.06 -4.54
N LEU A 39 6.57 -8.88 -3.74
CA LEU A 39 5.69 -8.39 -2.70
C LEU A 39 6.48 -7.59 -1.67
N TRP A 40 7.61 -8.11 -1.18
CA TRP A 40 8.45 -7.42 -0.21
C TRP A 40 8.96 -6.08 -0.73
N LEU A 41 9.41 -6.00 -1.98
CA LEU A 41 9.93 -4.78 -2.60
C LEU A 41 8.80 -3.76 -2.85
N ASN A 42 7.67 -4.22 -3.37
CA ASN A 42 6.47 -3.39 -3.52
C ASN A 42 5.94 -2.93 -2.15
N VAL A 43 6.09 -3.78 -1.12
CA VAL A 43 5.76 -3.47 0.26
C VAL A 43 6.80 -2.53 0.87
N THR A 44 8.10 -2.61 0.57
CA THR A 44 9.10 -1.71 1.15
C THR A 44 9.07 -0.30 0.58
N ASP A 45 8.57 -0.12 -0.64
CA ASP A 45 8.23 1.22 -1.14
C ASP A 45 6.85 1.71 -0.65
N SER A 46 5.98 0.81 -0.15
CA SER A 46 4.61 1.11 0.34
C SER A 46 4.39 0.95 1.85
N ILE A 47 5.40 0.53 2.63
CA ILE A 47 5.42 0.54 4.11
C ILE A 47 5.30 1.99 4.62
N SER A 48 5.44 2.97 3.72
CA SER A 48 5.22 4.36 4.06
C SER A 48 3.75 4.79 4.12
N ASP A 49 2.74 4.06 3.64
CA ASP A 49 1.34 4.51 3.81
C ASP A 49 0.39 3.45 4.38
N GLN A 50 0.48 3.26 5.70
CA GLN A 50 -0.65 2.75 6.51
C GLN A 50 -1.96 3.45 6.13
N ASN A 51 -1.88 4.73 5.74
CA ASN A 51 -3.01 5.49 5.25
C ASN A 51 -3.67 4.87 4.00
N TYR A 52 -2.87 4.39 3.06
CA TYR A 52 -3.37 3.73 1.85
C TYR A 52 -4.06 2.40 2.17
N ALA A 53 -3.50 1.61 3.08
CA ALA A 53 -4.11 0.37 3.54
C ALA A 53 -5.49 0.63 4.16
N ILE A 54 -5.63 1.67 4.99
CA ILE A 54 -6.90 2.06 5.59
C ILE A 54 -7.89 2.57 4.55
N LEU A 55 -7.47 3.37 3.56
CA LEU A 55 -8.34 3.81 2.45
C LEU A 55 -8.98 2.65 1.69
N LYS A 56 -8.30 1.50 1.59
CA LYS A 56 -8.78 0.33 0.84
C LYS A 56 -9.52 -0.69 1.70
N THR A 57 -9.27 -0.74 3.00
CA THR A 57 -9.79 -1.78 3.89
C THR A 57 -10.83 -1.28 4.88
N ASN A 58 -10.83 0.00 5.23
CA ASN A 58 -11.84 0.59 6.12
C ASN A 58 -13.17 0.78 5.38
N GLN A 59 -14.23 0.15 5.87
CA GLN A 59 -15.55 0.15 5.21
C GLN A 59 -16.15 1.56 5.06
N GLU A 60 -15.96 2.44 6.05
CA GLU A 60 -16.47 3.81 6.02
C GLU A 60 -15.71 4.65 4.98
N ALA A 61 -14.39 4.52 4.96
CA ALA A 61 -13.53 5.15 3.97
C ALA A 61 -13.91 4.72 2.53
N VAL A 62 -14.08 3.40 2.30
CA VAL A 62 -14.46 2.86 0.99
C VAL A 62 -15.85 3.34 0.57
N LYS A 63 -16.82 3.34 1.49
CA LYS A 63 -18.17 3.83 1.23
C LYS A 63 -18.16 5.31 0.83
N ALA A 64 -17.51 6.15 1.64
CA ALA A 64 -17.40 7.58 1.38
C ALA A 64 -16.68 7.89 0.05
N PHE A 65 -15.64 7.14 -0.27
CA PHE A 65 -14.93 7.25 -1.55
C PHE A 65 -15.87 6.97 -2.74
N ASN A 66 -16.65 5.90 -2.67
CA ASN A 66 -17.60 5.52 -3.73
C ASN A 66 -18.74 6.56 -3.87
N GLU A 67 -19.19 7.13 -2.77
CA GLU A 67 -20.15 8.24 -2.75
C GLU A 67 -19.56 9.52 -3.37
N GLY A 68 -18.23 9.64 -3.42
CA GLY A 68 -17.53 10.76 -4.05
C GLY A 68 -17.08 11.83 -3.09
N ASN A 69 -17.03 11.50 -1.80
CA ASN A 69 -16.46 12.38 -0.78
C ASN A 69 -14.93 12.31 -0.81
N TYR A 70 -14.29 13.37 -0.31
CA TYR A 70 -12.86 13.39 -0.01
C TYR A 70 -12.61 12.62 1.26
N VAL A 71 -11.88 11.52 1.17
CA VAL A 71 -11.58 10.64 2.29
C VAL A 71 -10.20 10.97 2.82
N LEU A 72 -10.12 11.35 4.10
CA LEU A 72 -8.88 11.70 4.78
C LEU A 72 -8.46 10.56 5.69
N VAL A 73 -7.22 10.12 5.52
CA VAL A 73 -6.59 9.13 6.38
C VAL A 73 -5.22 9.66 6.77
N CYS A 74 -4.95 9.72 8.07
CA CYS A 74 -3.70 10.25 8.60
C CYS A 74 -3.13 9.31 9.65
N ASP A 75 -1.81 9.21 9.74
CA ASP A 75 -1.07 8.44 10.75
C ASP A 75 -1.61 7.01 10.96
N GLY A 76 -2.07 6.36 9.88
CA GLY A 76 -2.62 5.01 9.89
C GLY A 76 -4.07 4.90 10.42
N ARG A 77 -4.82 6.00 10.52
CA ARG A 77 -6.22 6.02 10.95
C ARG A 77 -7.13 6.78 9.99
N TYR A 78 -8.35 6.27 9.82
CA TYR A 78 -9.40 6.99 9.11
C TYR A 78 -9.83 8.19 9.96
N VAL A 79 -9.66 9.41 9.42
CA VAL A 79 -9.97 10.66 10.13
C VAL A 79 -11.39 11.11 9.81
N GLY A 80 -11.84 10.92 8.58
CA GLY A 80 -13.20 11.25 8.17
C GLY A 80 -13.36 11.44 6.66
N SER A 81 -14.58 11.78 6.27
CA SER A 81 -14.96 12.09 4.89
C SER A 81 -15.55 13.49 4.79
N PHE A 82 -15.22 14.20 3.72
CA PHE A 82 -15.58 15.60 3.51
C PHE A 82 -16.21 15.80 2.13
N ASP A 83 -17.16 16.73 2.06
CA ASP A 83 -17.81 17.17 0.82
C ASP A 83 -16.92 18.12 0.00
N ASP A 84 -15.91 18.71 0.63
CA ASP A 84 -15.02 19.72 0.08
C ASP A 84 -13.54 19.41 0.40
N GLU A 85 -12.68 19.58 -0.60
CA GLU A 85 -11.25 19.30 -0.48
C GLU A 85 -10.57 20.20 0.56
N LYS A 86 -10.93 21.49 0.60
CA LYS A 86 -10.30 22.44 1.53
C LYS A 86 -10.61 22.08 2.97
N LYS A 87 -11.82 21.61 3.28
CA LYS A 87 -12.15 21.11 4.62
C LYS A 87 -11.30 19.91 5.01
N ALA A 88 -11.05 18.98 4.08
CA ALA A 88 -10.17 17.84 4.32
C ALA A 88 -8.72 18.29 4.56
N LEU A 89 -8.24 19.26 3.78
CA LEU A 89 -6.90 19.84 3.92
C LEU A 89 -6.72 20.60 5.23
N GLU A 90 -7.67 21.43 5.64
CA GLU A 90 -7.62 22.12 6.94
C GLU A 90 -7.60 21.11 8.09
N LYS A 91 -8.37 20.02 7.98
CA LYS A 91 -8.34 18.96 9.01
C LYS A 91 -7.02 18.20 9.02
N ALA A 92 -6.39 17.99 7.87
CA ALA A 92 -5.10 17.31 7.73
C ALA A 92 -3.97 18.04 8.47
N LYS A 93 -4.07 19.36 8.67
CA LYS A 93 -3.08 20.17 9.41
C LYS A 93 -2.88 19.79 10.87
N GLU A 94 -3.83 19.06 11.45
CA GLU A 94 -3.73 18.57 12.84
C GLU A 94 -2.86 17.30 12.97
N TYR A 95 -2.30 16.78 11.86
CA TYR A 95 -1.65 15.47 11.78
C TYR A 95 -0.30 15.57 11.04
N GLU A 96 0.57 14.57 11.23
CA GLU A 96 1.92 14.58 10.67
C GLU A 96 1.97 14.01 9.25
N LYS A 97 1.24 12.91 8.98
CA LYS A 97 1.23 12.28 7.66
C LYS A 97 -0.17 11.89 7.22
N CYS A 98 -0.65 12.50 6.13
CA CYS A 98 -2.00 12.29 5.60
C CYS A 98 -2.03 11.86 4.13
N MET A 99 -3.09 11.15 3.77
CA MET A 99 -3.50 10.87 2.39
C MET A 99 -4.97 11.28 2.22
N ILE A 100 -5.25 12.03 1.15
CA ILE A 100 -6.61 12.38 0.73
C ILE A 100 -6.92 11.65 -0.58
N SER A 101 -8.11 11.06 -0.69
CA SER A 101 -8.56 10.37 -1.91
C SER A 101 -10.01 10.68 -2.26
N ASN A 102 -10.32 10.84 -3.55
CA ASN A 102 -11.66 11.07 -4.08
C ASN A 102 -11.80 10.39 -5.46
N LYS A 103 -12.99 9.89 -5.81
CA LYS A 103 -13.25 9.24 -7.11
C LYS A 103 -13.07 10.17 -8.33
N ASN A 104 -13.21 11.47 -8.13
CA ASN A 104 -13.09 12.52 -9.14
C ASN A 104 -11.70 13.17 -9.16
N TYR A 105 -10.78 12.73 -8.30
CA TYR A 105 -9.40 13.23 -8.31
C TYR A 105 -8.73 12.74 -9.60
N PRO A 106 -8.12 13.62 -10.42
CA PRO A 106 -7.42 13.18 -11.60
C PRO A 106 -6.30 12.23 -11.20
N ARG A 107 -6.32 10.99 -11.71
CA ARG A 107 -5.13 10.14 -11.70
C ARG A 107 -4.09 10.87 -12.54
N GLN A 108 -3.09 11.43 -11.89
CA GLN A 108 -1.86 11.78 -12.57
C GLN A 108 -1.21 10.47 -13.00
N ASP A 109 -1.48 10.06 -14.24
CA ASP A 109 -0.71 9.03 -14.97
C ASP A 109 0.66 9.61 -15.33
N ILE A 110 1.41 10.07 -14.32
CA ILE A 110 2.77 10.57 -14.45
C ILE A 110 3.62 9.57 -13.68
N GLY A 111 4.50 8.88 -14.42
CA GLY A 111 5.36 7.83 -13.88
C GLY A 111 6.20 8.31 -12.69
N GLU A 112 6.66 7.33 -11.90
CA GLU A 112 7.70 7.45 -10.86
C GLU A 112 7.64 8.75 -10.03
N TRP A 113 7.17 8.64 -8.78
CA TRP A 113 7.03 9.75 -7.82
C TRP A 113 5.75 10.60 -7.92
N GLY A 114 4.58 9.96 -7.81
CA GLY A 114 3.29 10.62 -7.56
C GLY A 114 3.08 10.91 -6.07
N TRP A 115 3.87 11.84 -5.53
CA TRP A 115 3.71 12.36 -4.17
C TRP A 115 2.44 13.19 -4.05
N SER A 116 1.51 12.78 -3.20
CA SER A 116 0.72 13.72 -2.40
C SER A 116 1.06 13.57 -0.92
N SER A 117 2.36 13.51 -0.61
CA SER A 117 2.80 14.00 0.70
C SER A 117 2.68 15.51 0.64
N ILE A 118 1.61 16.05 1.22
CA ILE A 118 1.58 17.46 1.54
C ILE A 118 2.56 17.61 2.72
N ALA A 119 3.75 18.12 2.44
CA ALA A 119 4.58 18.70 3.47
C ALA A 119 3.83 19.97 3.93
N LEU A 120 3.21 19.88 5.11
CA LEU A 120 2.64 21.03 5.77
C LEU A 120 3.78 21.72 6.51
N GLU A 121 4.26 22.84 5.95
CA GLU A 121 5.05 23.83 6.70
C GLU A 121 4.21 24.54 7.77
#